data_AF-A0A524LGW8-F1
#
_entry.id   AF-A0A524LGW8-F1
#
_cell.length_a   1.000
_cell.length_b   1.000
_cell.length_c   1.000
_cell.angle_alpha   90.00
_cell.angle_beta   90.00
_cell.angle_gamma   90.00
#
_symmetry.space_group_name_H-M   'P 1'
#
loop_
_entity.id
_entity.type
_entity.pdbx_description
1 polymer ?
#
loop_
_entity_poly.entity_id
_entity_poly.type
_entity_poly.pdbx_seq_one_letter_code
_entity_poly.pdbx_strand_id
1 'polypeptide(L)'
;MEENPGDLTGISGTIFYSSWSAADSIYNLRLVVFKNYPPANILTEVLTGQAIVYPALDQEGLSHPVTSTEYQLELAPGSYAYVVVAQQFGPNVQRDWRAVGQFDTTVSDSLPTAITIGEGELLKNIDINVDFTKLPPQPF
;
A
#
# COMPACT_ATOMS: atom_id res chain seq x y z
N MET A 1 -5.74 -20.77 -31.32
CA MET A 1 -5.10 -20.00 -30.26
C MET A 1 -6.23 -19.65 -29.33
N GLU A 2 -6.30 -20.35 -28.20
CA GLU A 2 -7.32 -20.14 -27.19
C GLU A 2 -6.83 -18.94 -26.37
N GLU A 3 -7.53 -17.81 -26.42
CA GLU A 3 -7.27 -16.72 -25.48
C GLU A 3 -7.65 -17.24 -24.10
N ASN A 4 -6.64 -17.58 -23.28
CA ASN A 4 -6.86 -17.81 -21.86
C ASN A 4 -7.49 -16.53 -21.29
N PRO A 5 -8.64 -16.61 -20.60
CA PRO A 5 -9.22 -15.44 -19.96
C PRO A 5 -8.16 -14.85 -19.03
N GLY A 6 -7.73 -13.62 -19.34
CA GLY A 6 -6.50 -13.03 -18.83
C GLY A 6 -6.38 -13.19 -17.31
N ASP A 7 -5.37 -13.93 -16.89
CA ASP A 7 -5.01 -14.03 -15.49
C ASP A 7 -4.74 -12.62 -14.96
N LEU A 8 -5.47 -12.22 -13.92
CA LEU A 8 -5.34 -10.90 -13.32
C LEU A 8 -3.88 -10.70 -12.90
N THR A 9 -3.21 -9.68 -13.45
CA THR A 9 -1.84 -9.34 -13.09
C THR A 9 -1.84 -8.38 -11.91
N GLY A 10 -1.13 -8.69 -10.83
CA GLY A 10 -1.08 -7.78 -9.68
C GLY A 10 -0.66 -8.41 -8.36
N ILE A 11 -1.20 -7.88 -7.28
CA ILE A 11 -0.95 -8.34 -5.90
C ILE A 11 -2.25 -8.60 -5.14
N SER A 12 -2.18 -9.54 -4.19
CA SER A 12 -3.20 -9.73 -3.18
C SER A 12 -2.61 -10.10 -1.83
N GLY A 13 -3.34 -9.78 -0.77
CA GLY A 13 -2.93 -10.07 0.59
C GLY A 13 -3.94 -9.53 1.60
N THR A 14 -3.51 -9.55 2.86
CA THR A 14 -4.29 -9.07 3.99
C THR A 14 -3.51 -8.00 4.74
N ILE A 15 -4.17 -6.88 5.00
CA ILE A 15 -3.67 -5.86 5.93
C ILE A 15 -4.20 -6.23 7.32
N PHE A 16 -3.31 -6.40 8.29
CA PHE A 16 -3.65 -6.65 9.69
C PHE A 16 -3.43 -5.38 10.50
N TYR A 17 -4.43 -4.98 11.27
CA TYR A 17 -4.37 -3.76 12.07
C TYR A 17 -4.33 -4.08 13.56
N SER A 18 -3.44 -3.39 14.27
CA SER A 18 -3.26 -3.50 15.71
C SER A 18 -3.09 -2.12 16.33
N SER A 19 -3.41 -2.02 17.63
CA SER A 19 -3.13 -0.83 18.43
C SER A 19 -3.67 0.48 17.84
N TRP A 20 -4.88 0.47 17.26
CA TRP A 20 -5.53 1.65 16.69
C TRP A 20 -5.35 2.88 17.59
N SER A 21 -4.82 3.97 17.02
CA SER A 21 -4.87 5.28 17.69
C SER A 21 -6.32 5.71 17.87
N ALA A 22 -6.59 6.68 18.75
CA ALA A 22 -7.94 7.25 18.89
C ALA A 22 -8.56 7.52 17.51
N ALA A 23 -9.73 6.92 17.25
CA ALA A 23 -10.33 6.84 15.91
C ALA A 23 -10.47 8.21 15.21
N ASP A 24 -10.56 9.28 15.99
CA ASP A 24 -10.68 10.67 15.54
C ASP A 24 -9.44 11.22 14.81
N SER A 25 -8.32 10.47 14.79
CA SER A 25 -7.07 10.89 14.11
C SER A 25 -6.91 10.33 12.69
N ILE A 26 -7.86 9.54 12.19
CA ILE A 26 -7.75 8.86 10.90
C ILE A 26 -8.76 9.47 9.93
N TYR A 27 -8.27 10.26 8.98
CA TYR A 27 -9.10 10.82 7.90
C TYR A 27 -9.29 9.81 6.78
N ASN A 28 -8.23 9.07 6.45
CA ASN A 28 -8.27 8.07 5.39
C ASN A 28 -7.13 7.05 5.56
N LEU A 29 -7.32 5.85 5.05
CA LEU A 29 -6.30 4.81 4.93
C LEU A 29 -6.26 4.30 3.49
N ARG A 30 -5.06 4.17 2.93
CA ARG A 30 -4.87 3.65 1.58
C ARG A 30 -3.64 2.76 1.50
N LEU A 31 -3.73 1.71 0.69
CA LEU A 31 -2.58 0.96 0.22
C LEU A 31 -1.94 1.74 -0.94
N VAL A 32 -0.63 1.89 -0.92
CA VAL A 32 0.14 2.59 -1.94
C VAL A 32 1.29 1.70 -2.40
N VAL A 33 1.45 1.57 -3.71
CA VAL A 33 2.49 0.78 -4.35
C VAL A 33 3.35 1.70 -5.18
N PHE A 34 4.61 1.90 -4.79
CA PHE A 34 5.57 2.73 -5.50
C PHE A 34 6.54 1.89 -6.32
N LYS A 35 6.86 2.39 -7.51
CA LYS A 35 7.92 1.83 -8.36
C LYS A 35 9.31 2.07 -7.78
N ASN A 36 9.51 3.19 -7.07
CA ASN A 36 10.80 3.63 -6.53
C ASN A 36 10.77 3.78 -5.00
N TYR A 37 11.94 3.66 -4.37
CA TYR A 37 12.13 3.93 -2.95
C TYR A 37 13.48 4.66 -2.72
N PRO A 38 13.54 5.72 -1.88
CA PRO A 38 12.40 6.37 -1.23
C PRO A 38 11.56 7.20 -2.23
N PRO A 39 10.23 7.24 -2.07
CA PRO A 39 9.37 8.12 -2.87
C PRO A 39 9.52 9.60 -2.50
N ALA A 40 9.12 10.51 -3.39
CA ALA A 40 9.10 11.95 -3.11
C ALA A 40 7.89 12.38 -2.26
N ASN A 41 6.67 11.98 -2.65
CA ASN A 41 5.42 12.07 -1.90
C ASN A 41 4.31 11.32 -2.66
N ILE A 42 3.28 10.84 -1.96
CA ILE A 42 2.21 10.03 -2.56
C ILE A 42 1.58 10.72 -3.79
N LEU A 43 1.17 11.99 -3.67
CA LEU A 43 0.41 12.66 -4.74
C LEU A 43 1.23 12.82 -6.03
N THR A 44 2.49 13.25 -5.92
CA THR A 44 3.36 13.46 -7.08
C THR A 44 3.66 12.13 -7.78
N GLU A 45 3.92 11.08 -7.02
CA GLU A 45 4.21 9.74 -7.56
C GLU A 45 2.97 9.16 -8.27
N VAL A 46 1.76 9.38 -7.74
CA VAL A 46 0.51 8.99 -8.41
C VAL A 46 0.30 9.76 -9.72
N LEU A 47 0.45 11.08 -9.69
CA LEU A 47 0.25 11.94 -10.88
C LEU A 47 1.25 11.64 -12.00
N THR A 48 2.45 11.16 -11.65
CA THR A 48 3.52 10.79 -12.59
C THR A 48 3.50 9.30 -12.97
N GLY A 49 2.51 8.54 -12.49
CA GLY A 49 2.39 7.10 -12.77
C GLY A 49 3.50 6.24 -12.15
N GLN A 50 4.18 6.77 -11.15
CA GLN A 50 5.22 6.09 -10.35
C GLN A 50 4.66 5.41 -9.10
N ALA A 51 3.41 5.73 -8.72
CA ALA A 51 2.67 5.03 -7.68
C ALA A 51 1.24 4.70 -8.09
N ILE A 52 0.72 3.61 -7.52
CA ILE A 52 -0.68 3.19 -7.60
C ILE A 52 -1.24 3.26 -6.18
N VAL A 53 -2.47 3.76 -6.04
CA VAL A 53 -3.17 3.87 -4.74
C VAL A 53 -4.45 3.07 -4.78
N TYR A 54 -4.72 2.36 -3.70
CA TYR A 54 -5.89 1.53 -3.51
C TYR A 54 -6.53 1.74 -2.12
N PRO A 55 -7.85 1.95 -2.03
CA PRO A 55 -8.75 2.33 -3.11
C PRO A 55 -8.31 3.63 -3.80
N ALA A 56 -8.84 3.94 -4.98
CA ALA A 56 -8.45 5.14 -5.73
C ALA A 56 -8.77 6.44 -4.97
N LEU A 57 -8.03 7.52 -5.21
CA LEU A 57 -8.10 8.77 -4.43
C LEU A 57 -9.49 9.43 -4.38
N ASP A 58 -10.34 9.17 -5.36
CA ASP A 58 -11.72 9.63 -5.48
C ASP A 58 -12.76 8.70 -4.81
N GLN A 59 -12.33 7.53 -4.34
CA GLN A 59 -13.13 6.58 -3.58
C GLN A 59 -12.93 6.73 -2.08
N GLU A 60 -13.88 6.20 -1.30
CA GLU A 60 -13.67 6.02 0.14
C GLU A 60 -12.45 5.14 0.39
N GLY A 61 -11.72 5.44 1.47
CA GLY A 61 -10.50 4.72 1.83
C GLY A 61 -10.80 3.30 2.34
N LEU A 62 -9.74 2.60 2.74
CA LEU A 62 -9.88 1.33 3.46
C LEU A 62 -10.72 1.51 4.72
N SER A 63 -11.66 0.59 4.96
CA SER A 63 -12.53 0.61 6.13
C SER A 63 -11.75 0.67 7.44
N HIS A 64 -12.18 1.53 8.37
CA HIS A 64 -11.60 1.62 9.71
C HIS A 64 -12.62 2.09 10.76
N PRO A 65 -12.54 1.63 12.03
CA PRO A 65 -11.58 0.65 12.56
C PRO A 65 -12.02 -0.80 12.30
N VAL A 66 -11.09 -1.66 11.86
CA VAL A 66 -11.28 -3.10 11.64
C VAL A 66 -10.04 -3.87 12.11
N THR A 67 -10.12 -5.20 12.25
CA THR A 67 -8.93 -6.01 12.60
C THR A 67 -8.10 -6.38 11.38
N SER A 68 -8.74 -6.50 10.22
CA SER A 68 -8.06 -6.80 8.96
C SER A 68 -8.85 -6.33 7.74
N THR A 69 -8.17 -6.23 6.61
CA THR A 69 -8.76 -5.97 5.30
C THR A 69 -8.05 -6.80 4.25
N GLU A 70 -8.80 -7.67 3.58
CA GLU A 70 -8.31 -8.38 2.39
C GLU A 70 -8.34 -7.41 1.20
N TYR A 71 -7.35 -7.52 0.32
CA TYR A 71 -7.28 -6.71 -0.87
C TYR A 71 -6.75 -7.50 -2.06
N GLN A 72 -7.15 -7.04 -3.25
CA GLN A 72 -6.61 -7.47 -4.52
C GLN A 72 -6.47 -6.23 -5.39
N LEU A 73 -5.26 -5.98 -5.88
CA LEU A 73 -4.92 -4.79 -6.65
C LEU A 73 -4.28 -5.22 -7.96
N GLU A 74 -4.91 -4.81 -9.07
CA GLU A 74 -4.34 -4.96 -10.39
C GLU A 74 -3.16 -4.02 -10.58
N LEU A 75 -2.04 -4.55 -11.06
CA LEU A 75 -0.81 -3.81 -11.33
C LEU A 75 -0.25 -4.26 -12.68
N ALA A 76 0.41 -3.35 -13.38
CA ALA A 76 1.15 -3.71 -14.57
C ALA A 76 2.35 -4.61 -14.21
N PRO A 77 2.80 -5.48 -15.13
CA PRO A 77 4.07 -6.18 -14.97
C PRO A 77 5.22 -5.19 -14.72
N GLY A 78 6.10 -5.52 -13.77
CA GLY A 78 7.21 -4.65 -13.41
C GLY A 78 7.69 -4.84 -11.97
N SER A 79 8.65 -4.01 -11.58
CA SER A 79 9.20 -3.99 -10.23
C SER A 79 8.63 -2.83 -9.42
N TYR A 80 8.28 -3.12 -8.18
CA TYR A 80 7.75 -2.17 -7.22
C TYR A 80 8.61 -2.23 -5.96
N ALA A 81 9.33 -1.14 -5.70
CA ALA A 81 10.29 -1.08 -4.61
C ALA A 81 9.64 -0.92 -3.23
N TYR A 82 8.38 -0.45 -3.17
CA TYR A 82 7.76 -0.15 -1.89
C TYR A 82 6.23 -0.32 -1.92
N VAL A 83 5.73 -1.20 -1.05
CA VAL A 83 4.29 -1.39 -0.81
C VAL A 83 4.00 -0.98 0.63
N VAL A 84 3.07 -0.04 0.82
CA VAL A 84 2.86 0.62 2.11
C VAL A 84 1.38 0.91 2.36
N VAL A 85 0.94 0.82 3.60
CA VAL A 85 -0.32 1.41 4.05
C VAL A 85 -0.02 2.82 4.55
N ALA A 86 -0.64 3.80 3.92
CA ALA A 86 -0.54 5.21 4.26
C ALA A 86 -1.80 5.69 4.99
N GLN A 87 -1.59 6.41 6.08
CA GLN A 87 -2.64 7.09 6.82
C GLN A 87 -2.65 8.58 6.46
N GLN A 88 -3.82 9.07 6.07
CA GLN A 88 -4.10 10.49 6.09
C GLN A 88 -4.46 10.91 7.52
N PHE A 89 -3.63 11.73 8.16
CA PHE A 89 -3.80 12.15 9.55
C PHE A 89 -4.39 13.56 9.70
N GLY A 90 -4.59 14.26 8.59
CA GLY A 90 -5.12 15.63 8.55
C GLY A 90 -5.89 15.91 7.25
N PRO A 91 -6.57 17.05 7.14
CA PRO A 91 -7.45 17.34 6.01
C PRO A 91 -6.68 17.60 4.69
N ASN A 92 -5.38 17.88 4.73
CA ASN A 92 -4.61 18.22 3.53
C ASN A 92 -4.09 16.95 2.83
N VAL A 93 -4.81 16.50 1.80
CA VAL A 93 -4.46 15.33 0.97
C VAL A 93 -3.09 15.44 0.26
N GLN A 94 -2.46 16.61 0.21
CA GLN A 94 -1.14 16.76 -0.41
C GLN A 94 0.02 16.53 0.57
N ARG A 95 -0.23 16.66 1.88
CA ARG A 95 0.85 16.71 2.89
C ARG A 95 0.60 15.84 4.11
N ASP A 96 -0.66 15.60 4.45
CA ASP A 96 -1.01 14.99 5.73
C ASP A 96 -1.03 13.47 5.62
N TRP A 97 0.02 12.89 5.05
CA TRP A 97 0.19 11.44 4.89
C TRP A 97 1.38 10.95 5.69
N ARG A 98 1.25 9.75 6.25
CA ARG A 98 2.34 9.04 6.91
C ARG A 98 2.24 7.54 6.64
N ALA A 99 3.37 6.84 6.59
CA ALA A 99 3.40 5.39 6.51
C ALA A 99 3.01 4.78 7.86
N VAL A 100 2.06 3.84 7.88
CA VAL A 100 1.61 3.16 9.10
C VAL A 100 1.85 1.64 9.09
N GLY A 101 2.14 1.07 7.93
CA GLY A 101 2.65 -0.29 7.78
C GLY A 101 3.30 -0.44 6.41
N GLN A 102 4.26 -1.35 6.29
CA GLN A 102 4.92 -1.64 5.02
C GLN A 102 5.00 -3.14 4.80
N PHE A 103 4.98 -3.54 3.53
CA PHE A 103 5.32 -4.90 3.17
C PHE A 103 6.83 -5.10 3.36
N ASP A 104 7.16 -6.07 4.20
CA ASP A 104 8.53 -6.46 4.44
C ASP A 104 8.58 -7.93 4.86
N THR A 105 9.48 -8.68 4.23
CA THR A 105 9.75 -10.10 4.49
C THR A 105 10.95 -10.31 5.41
N THR A 106 11.71 -9.24 5.69
CA THR A 106 13.01 -9.31 6.37
C THR A 106 12.97 -8.56 7.70
N VAL A 107 12.50 -9.24 8.75
CA VAL A 107 12.33 -8.68 10.11
C VAL A 107 13.60 -8.02 10.70
N SER A 108 14.78 -8.29 10.14
CA SER A 108 16.07 -7.80 10.62
C SER A 108 16.48 -6.41 10.13
N ASP A 109 15.90 -5.91 9.04
CA ASP A 109 16.13 -4.54 8.61
C ASP A 109 14.80 -3.76 8.59
N SER A 110 14.89 -2.43 8.51
CA SER A 110 13.72 -1.56 8.46
C SER A 110 13.38 -1.15 7.03
N LEU A 111 13.95 -1.84 6.04
CA LEU A 111 13.82 -1.51 4.63
C LEU A 111 12.64 -2.29 4.03
N PRO A 112 11.96 -1.72 3.03
CA PRO A 112 10.88 -2.44 2.37
C PRO A 112 11.42 -3.57 1.49
N THR A 113 10.64 -4.65 1.39
CA THR A 113 10.91 -5.70 0.41
C THR A 113 10.30 -5.33 -0.94
N ALA A 114 11.14 -5.22 -1.97
CA ALA A 114 10.69 -5.01 -3.34
C ALA A 114 9.98 -6.27 -3.88
N ILE A 115 8.97 -6.06 -4.71
CA ILE A 115 8.25 -7.13 -5.42
C ILE A 115 8.45 -6.97 -6.93
N THR A 116 8.40 -8.07 -7.67
CA THR A 116 8.45 -8.07 -9.14
C THR A 116 7.33 -8.95 -9.65
N ILE A 117 6.51 -8.40 -10.54
CA ILE A 117 5.30 -9.01 -11.08
C ILE A 117 5.54 -9.30 -12.56
N GLY A 118 5.41 -10.56 -12.96
CA GLY A 118 5.40 -11.00 -14.35
C GLY A 118 4.06 -10.76 -15.04
N GLU A 119 4.04 -10.89 -16.36
CA GLU A 119 2.81 -10.82 -17.14
C GLU A 119 1.89 -12.01 -16.84
N GLY A 120 0.62 -11.73 -16.53
CA GLY A 120 -0.36 -12.74 -16.09
C GLY A 120 -0.14 -13.24 -14.65
N GLU A 121 0.74 -12.60 -13.87
CA GLU A 121 1.09 -13.05 -12.53
C GLU A 121 0.32 -12.28 -11.45
N LEU A 122 -0.38 -13.02 -10.58
CA LEU A 122 -0.93 -12.51 -9.32
C LEU A 122 -0.06 -12.98 -8.15
N LEU A 123 0.76 -12.08 -7.59
CA LEU A 123 1.48 -12.36 -6.36
C LEU A 123 0.52 -12.38 -5.19
N LYS A 124 0.56 -13.45 -4.39
CA LYS A 124 -0.30 -13.64 -3.22
C LYS A 124 0.50 -13.51 -1.93
N ASN A 125 -0.21 -13.33 -0.82
CA ASN A 125 0.36 -13.20 0.52
C ASN A 125 1.26 -11.96 0.67
N ILE A 126 0.89 -10.87 0.00
CA ILE A 126 1.50 -9.55 0.22
C ILE A 126 0.87 -8.95 1.48
N ASP A 127 1.13 -9.58 2.61
CA ASP A 127 0.49 -9.24 3.88
C ASP A 127 1.23 -8.09 4.58
N ILE A 128 0.47 -7.15 5.14
CA ILE A 128 1.04 -5.95 5.78
C ILE A 128 0.53 -5.84 7.21
N ASN A 129 1.46 -5.66 8.14
CA ASN A 129 1.12 -5.42 9.54
C ASN A 129 1.17 -3.92 9.83
N VAL A 130 0.08 -3.39 10.36
CA VAL A 130 -0.07 -2.00 10.79
C VAL A 130 -0.17 -1.97 12.31
N ASP A 131 0.76 -1.28 12.94
CA ASP A 131 0.74 -0.98 14.38
C ASP A 131 0.83 0.53 14.56
N PHE A 132 -0.28 1.17 14.94
CA PHE A 132 -0.34 2.62 15.07
C PHE A 132 0.47 3.18 16.25
N THR A 133 1.05 2.32 17.10
CA THR A 133 1.99 2.70 18.16
C THR A 133 3.46 2.51 17.75
N LYS A 134 3.73 1.76 16.68
CA LYS A 134 5.06 1.47 16.16
C LYS A 134 5.09 1.67 14.64
N LEU A 135 5.21 2.92 14.24
CA LEU A 135 5.23 3.29 12.83
C LEU A 135 6.55 2.87 12.15
N PRO A 136 6.51 2.50 10.85
CA PRO A 136 7.72 2.30 10.05
C PRO A 136 8.52 3.61 9.90
N PRO A 137 9.79 3.55 9.43
CA PRO A 137 10.49 4.74 8.97
C PRO A 137 9.64 5.54 7.98
N GLN A 138 9.61 6.86 8.10
CA GLN A 138 8.78 7.73 7.28
C GLN A 138 9.57 8.23 6.06
N PRO A 139 9.20 7.85 4.84
CA PRO A 139 9.91 8.31 3.65
C PRO A 139 9.34 9.60 3.05
N PHE A 140 8.18 10.06 3.52
CA PHE A 140 7.47 11.27 3.06
C PHE A 140 6.78 11.99 4.23
#